data_AF-A0A532UQL7-F1
#
_entry.id   AF-A0A532UQL7-F1
#
_cell.length_a   1.000
_cell.length_b   1.000
_cell.length_c   1.000
_cell.angle_alpha   90.00
_cell.angle_beta   90.00
_cell.angle_gamma   90.00
#
_symmetry.space_group_name_H-M   'P 1'
#
loop_
_entity.id
_entity.type
_entity.pdbx_description
1 polymer ?
#
loop_
_entity_poly.entity_id
_entity_poly.type
_entity_poly.pdbx_seq_one_letter_code
_entity_poly.pdbx_strand_id
1 'polypeptide(L)'
;MGLLDRLLGTKKKMNKDAMNGIDMVKVGLMCYILPECEANFGKDYAAPLVAAVVNTVFSESPSNETGRRFIQDEDNLSNVRVVIENTIKPHEKLRQIITDAVRVKCTLSHAMNTNLSEPDFIRLCREPIDNLKRLGLLIPGGDMPDLNTFLHDAGTFVQACKSDLDYHRSK
;
A
#
# COMPACT_ATOMS: atom_id res chain seq x y z
N MET A 1 20.89 -25.90 -19.25
CA MET A 1 20.24 -24.72 -18.63
C MET A 1 21.25 -23.59 -18.63
N GLY A 2 21.04 -22.58 -19.47
CA GLY A 2 22.05 -21.55 -19.76
C GLY A 2 22.13 -20.46 -18.70
N LEU A 3 23.20 -19.64 -18.73
CA LEU A 3 23.31 -18.43 -17.91
C LEU A 3 22.12 -17.48 -18.10
N LEU A 4 21.56 -17.42 -19.30
CA LEU A 4 20.38 -16.62 -19.63
C LEU A 4 19.13 -17.09 -18.86
N ASP A 5 18.91 -18.40 -18.73
CA ASP A 5 17.80 -18.95 -17.94
C ASP A 5 17.95 -18.62 -16.45
N ARG A 6 19.19 -18.63 -15.94
CA ARG A 6 19.49 -18.26 -14.55
C ARG A 6 19.24 -16.77 -14.30
N LEU A 7 19.67 -15.89 -15.19
CA LEU A 7 19.48 -14.44 -15.06
C LEU A 7 18.00 -14.04 -15.16
N LEU A 8 17.27 -14.63 -16.10
CA LEU A 8 15.82 -14.42 -16.22
C LEU A 8 15.05 -14.95 -15.01
N GLY A 9 15.47 -16.10 -14.46
CA GLY A 9 14.94 -16.66 -13.22
C GLY A 9 15.14 -15.73 -12.01
N THR A 10 16.33 -15.15 -11.88
CA THR A 10 16.64 -14.21 -10.79
C THR A 10 15.82 -12.92 -10.89
N LYS A 11 15.69 -12.32 -12.08
CA LYS A 11 14.88 -11.10 -12.27
C LYS A 11 13.40 -11.35 -11.96
N LYS A 12 12.84 -12.49 -12.40
CA LYS A 12 11.46 -12.87 -12.11
C LYS A 12 11.22 -13.05 -10.61
N LYS A 13 12.17 -13.67 -9.90
CA LYS A 13 12.11 -13.84 -8.45
C LYS A 13 12.14 -12.49 -7.74
N MET A 14 13.09 -11.62 -8.08
CA MET A 14 13.20 -10.28 -7.48
C MET A 14 11.90 -9.46 -7.64
N ASN A 15 11.30 -9.45 -8.83
CA ASN A 15 10.04 -8.76 -9.06
C ASN A 15 8.90 -9.33 -8.20
N LYS A 16 8.84 -10.66 -8.08
CA LYS A 16 7.85 -11.33 -7.23
C LYS A 16 8.04 -10.96 -5.75
N ASP A 17 9.27 -10.99 -5.27
CA ASP A 17 9.59 -10.66 -3.89
C ASP A 17 9.20 -9.21 -3.59
N ALA A 18 9.53 -8.28 -4.49
CA ALA A 18 9.16 -6.87 -4.37
C ALA A 18 7.63 -6.64 -4.37
N MET A 19 6.87 -7.36 -5.22
CA MET A 19 5.40 -7.34 -5.15
C MET A 19 4.87 -7.87 -3.81
N ASN A 20 5.45 -8.96 -3.30
CA ASN A 20 5.08 -9.47 -1.98
C ASN A 20 5.37 -8.44 -0.88
N GLY A 21 6.47 -7.69 -0.97
CA GLY A 21 6.78 -6.61 -0.04
C GLY A 21 5.72 -5.50 -0.04
N ILE A 22 5.25 -5.10 -1.22
CA ILE A 22 4.14 -4.14 -1.34
C ILE A 22 2.87 -4.69 -0.68
N ASP A 23 2.54 -5.95 -0.93
CA ASP A 23 1.37 -6.59 -0.33
C ASP A 23 1.50 -6.73 1.20
N MET A 24 2.71 -6.99 1.73
CA MET A 24 2.99 -6.96 3.16
C MET A 24 2.69 -5.59 3.75
N VAL A 25 3.12 -4.51 3.10
CA VAL A 25 2.81 -3.14 3.57
C VAL A 25 1.31 -2.88 3.54
N LYS A 26 0.58 -3.29 2.50
CA LYS A 26 -0.88 -3.14 2.43
C LYS A 26 -1.56 -3.89 3.58
N VAL A 27 -1.20 -5.15 3.80
CA VAL A 27 -1.76 -5.98 4.89
C VAL A 27 -1.40 -5.39 6.25
N GLY A 28 -0.16 -4.94 6.44
CA GLY A 28 0.28 -4.28 7.67
C GLY A 28 -0.53 -3.02 7.94
N LEU A 29 -0.75 -2.20 6.91
CA LEU A 29 -1.58 -1.01 7.00
C LEU A 29 -3.02 -1.37 7.37
N MET A 30 -3.62 -2.39 6.75
CA MET A 30 -4.96 -2.88 7.12
C MET A 30 -5.03 -3.27 8.61
N CYS A 31 -4.05 -4.05 9.08
CA CYS A 31 -3.98 -4.47 10.49
C CYS A 31 -3.81 -3.28 11.44
N TYR A 32 -3.01 -2.28 11.05
CA TYR A 32 -2.77 -1.08 11.84
C TYR A 32 -4.02 -0.22 12.01
N ILE A 33 -4.78 0.02 10.94
CA ILE A 33 -5.94 0.93 10.99
C ILE A 33 -7.23 0.26 11.48
N LEU A 34 -7.33 -1.07 11.41
CA LEU A 34 -8.57 -1.78 11.74
C LEU A 34 -9.07 -1.54 13.17
N PRO A 35 -8.27 -1.62 14.25
CA PRO A 35 -8.75 -1.40 15.61
C PRO A 35 -9.39 -0.02 15.80
N GLU A 36 -8.77 1.02 15.25
CA GLU A 36 -9.29 2.39 15.33
C GLU A 36 -10.59 2.53 14.53
N CYS A 37 -10.66 1.93 13.34
CA CYS A 37 -11.89 1.92 12.55
C CYS A 37 -13.03 1.16 13.25
N GLU A 38 -12.75 0.01 13.87
CA GLU A 38 -13.74 -0.76 14.65
C GLU A 38 -14.26 0.05 15.84
N ALA A 39 -13.38 0.78 16.53
CA ALA A 39 -13.75 1.61 17.67
C ALA A 39 -14.62 2.82 17.28
N ASN A 40 -14.33 3.47 16.15
CA ASN A 40 -14.99 4.72 15.75
C ASN A 40 -16.21 4.53 14.85
N PHE A 41 -16.25 3.48 14.04
CA PHE A 41 -17.31 3.28 13.03
C PHE A 41 -18.08 1.96 13.19
N GLY A 42 -17.66 1.09 14.10
CA GLY A 42 -18.26 -0.22 14.33
C GLY A 42 -17.71 -1.32 13.43
N LYS A 43 -17.79 -2.56 13.92
CA LYS A 43 -17.14 -3.73 13.31
C LYS A 43 -17.60 -4.04 11.89
N ASP A 44 -18.90 -3.91 11.63
CA ASP A 44 -19.49 -4.26 10.33
C ASP A 44 -19.07 -3.31 9.20
N TYR A 45 -18.77 -2.05 9.55
CA TYR A 45 -18.36 -1.01 8.61
C TYR A 45 -16.84 -0.86 8.50
N ALA A 46 -16.10 -1.23 9.56
CA ALA A 46 -14.65 -1.05 9.61
C ALA A 46 -13.92 -1.78 8.48
N ALA A 47 -14.23 -3.06 8.22
CA ALA A 47 -13.53 -3.85 7.21
C ALA A 47 -13.57 -3.24 5.78
N PRO A 48 -14.75 -2.88 5.22
CA PRO A 48 -14.79 -2.24 3.91
C PRO A 48 -14.17 -0.83 3.92
N LEU A 49 -14.29 -0.06 5.02
CA LEU A 49 -13.63 1.24 5.16
C LEU A 49 -12.10 1.10 5.10
N VAL A 50 -11.54 0.16 5.85
CA VAL A 50 -10.09 -0.15 5.86
C VAL A 50 -9.60 -0.52 4.46
N ALA A 51 -10.34 -1.37 3.76
CA ALA A 51 -10.00 -1.72 2.38
C ALA A 51 -10.04 -0.49 1.45
N ALA A 52 -11.04 0.38 1.60
CA ALA A 52 -11.15 1.62 0.83
C ALA A 52 -10.00 2.61 1.14
N VAL A 53 -9.56 2.70 2.40
CA VAL A 53 -8.39 3.50 2.81
C VAL A 53 -7.13 2.98 2.12
N VAL A 54 -6.86 1.68 2.20
CA VAL A 54 -5.66 1.11 1.57
C VAL A 54 -5.68 1.28 0.06
N ASN A 55 -6.81 1.01 -0.59
CA ASN A 55 -6.97 1.24 -2.03
C ASN A 55 -6.74 2.73 -2.39
N THR A 56 -7.27 3.65 -1.59
CA THR A 56 -7.08 5.09 -1.78
C THR A 56 -5.62 5.48 -1.64
N VAL A 57 -4.91 5.00 -0.61
CA VAL A 57 -3.49 5.29 -0.39
C VAL A 57 -2.63 4.78 -1.55
N PHE A 58 -2.90 3.56 -2.03
CA PHE A 58 -2.11 2.92 -3.08
C PHE A 58 -2.57 3.24 -4.52
N SER A 59 -3.58 4.12 -4.67
CA SER A 59 -4.21 4.48 -5.95
C SER A 59 -4.69 3.24 -6.72
N GLU A 60 -5.46 2.39 -6.06
CA GLU A 60 -5.99 1.14 -6.59
C GLU A 60 -7.50 1.13 -6.62
N SER A 61 -8.07 0.51 -7.66
CA SER A 61 -9.51 0.30 -7.74
C SER A 61 -9.92 -0.93 -6.91
N PRO A 62 -11.11 -0.92 -6.28
CA PRO A 62 -11.62 -2.10 -5.60
C PRO A 62 -11.72 -3.30 -6.53
N SER A 63 -11.22 -4.45 -6.09
CA SER A 63 -11.21 -5.70 -6.87
C SER A 63 -12.58 -6.39 -6.94
N ASN A 64 -13.50 -6.07 -6.03
CA ASN A 64 -14.82 -6.70 -5.92
C ASN A 64 -15.96 -5.68 -5.95
N GLU A 65 -17.18 -6.19 -6.18
CA GLU A 65 -18.38 -5.38 -6.35
C GLU A 65 -18.77 -4.60 -5.09
N THR A 66 -18.63 -5.24 -3.92
CA THR A 66 -18.90 -4.61 -2.62
C THR A 66 -18.05 -3.36 -2.43
N GLY A 67 -16.75 -3.46 -2.69
CA GLY A 67 -15.83 -2.32 -2.61
C GLY A 67 -16.12 -1.25 -3.65
N ARG A 68 -16.52 -1.63 -4.87
CA ARG A 68 -16.94 -0.67 -5.91
C ARG A 68 -18.17 0.13 -5.48
N ARG A 69 -19.17 -0.51 -4.88
CA ARG A 69 -20.36 0.18 -4.33
C ARG A 69 -20.02 1.04 -3.13
N PHE A 70 -19.12 0.57 -2.26
CA PHE A 70 -18.71 1.32 -1.06
C PHE A 70 -18.15 2.70 -1.41
N ILE A 71 -17.31 2.80 -2.44
CA ILE A 71 -16.68 4.07 -2.85
C ILE A 71 -17.58 4.98 -3.70
N GLN A 72 -18.81 4.57 -4.02
CA GLN A 72 -19.80 5.41 -4.71
C GLN A 72 -20.53 6.35 -3.75
N ASP A 73 -20.46 6.08 -2.45
CA ASP A 73 -21.08 6.87 -1.40
C ASP A 73 -20.09 7.94 -0.91
N GLU A 74 -20.50 9.21 -0.99
CA GLU A 74 -19.68 10.35 -0.59
C GLU A 74 -19.38 10.36 0.91
N ASP A 75 -20.29 9.85 1.76
CA ASP A 75 -20.05 9.76 3.20
C ASP A 75 -18.93 8.75 3.49
N ASN A 76 -18.89 7.64 2.74
CA ASN A 76 -17.82 6.66 2.82
C ASN A 76 -16.48 7.25 2.37
N LEU A 77 -16.47 8.03 1.29
CA LEU A 77 -15.26 8.73 0.83
C LEU A 77 -14.79 9.78 1.84
N SER A 78 -15.72 10.46 2.52
CA SER A 78 -15.40 11.38 3.61
C SER A 78 -14.74 10.65 4.78
N ASN A 79 -15.30 9.52 5.21
CA ASN A 79 -14.73 8.69 6.28
C ASN A 79 -13.33 8.16 5.92
N VAL A 80 -13.10 7.78 4.66
CA VAL A 80 -11.75 7.40 4.18
C VAL A 80 -10.76 8.53 4.42
N ARG A 81 -11.12 9.78 4.09
CA ARG A 81 -10.25 10.94 4.29
C ARG A 81 -9.98 11.20 5.77
N VAL A 82 -11.00 11.07 6.62
CA VAL A 82 -10.88 11.22 8.08
C VAL A 82 -9.87 10.22 8.65
N VAL A 83 -9.97 8.94 8.27
CA VAL A 83 -9.01 7.91 8.72
C VAL A 83 -7.59 8.23 8.24
N ILE A 84 -7.41 8.65 6.99
CA ILE A 84 -6.09 9.01 6.47
C ILE A 84 -5.49 10.19 7.26
N GLU A 85 -6.28 11.24 7.50
CA GLU A 85 -5.84 12.47 8.18
C GLU A 85 -5.46 12.22 9.65
N ASN A 86 -6.22 11.37 10.35
CA ASN A 86 -6.05 11.17 11.79
C ASN A 86 -5.11 10.01 12.14
N THR A 87 -5.12 8.94 11.34
CA THR A 87 -4.41 7.69 11.67
C THR A 87 -3.09 7.53 10.92
N ILE A 88 -2.99 8.07 9.71
CA ILE A 88 -1.82 7.82 8.84
C ILE A 88 -0.92 9.04 8.79
N LYS A 89 -1.49 10.19 8.41
CA LYS A 89 -0.74 11.43 8.15
C LYS A 89 0.12 11.92 9.33
N PRO A 90 -0.28 11.81 10.61
CA PRO A 90 0.54 12.28 11.73
C PRO A 90 1.78 11.42 11.97
N HIS A 91 1.80 10.18 11.47
CA HIS A 91 2.84 9.20 11.78
C HIS A 91 3.90 9.16 10.67
N GLU A 92 4.99 9.90 10.86
CA GLU A 92 6.09 10.00 9.90
C GLU A 92 6.63 8.63 9.44
N LYS A 93 6.87 7.69 10.36
CA LYS A 93 7.36 6.36 10.01
C LYS A 93 6.38 5.58 9.14
N LEU A 94 5.08 5.70 9.40
CA LEU A 94 4.05 5.05 8.58
C LEU A 94 4.00 5.67 7.18
N ARG A 95 4.07 7.00 7.08
CA ARG A 95 4.19 7.71 5.80
C ARG A 95 5.43 7.29 5.00
N GLN A 96 6.56 7.10 5.67
CA GLN A 96 7.79 6.62 5.04
C GLN A 96 7.60 5.22 4.43
N ILE A 97 7.09 4.26 5.21
CA ILE A 97 6.84 2.89 4.74
C ILE A 97 5.88 2.87 3.53
N ILE A 98 4.82 3.67 3.58
CA ILE A 98 3.87 3.82 2.45
C ILE A 98 4.56 4.44 1.23
N THR A 99 5.33 5.51 1.43
CA THR A 99 6.07 6.19 0.37
C THR A 99 7.03 5.22 -0.33
N ASP A 100 7.79 4.43 0.43
CA ASP A 100 8.72 3.45 -0.10
C ASP A 100 8.02 2.34 -0.87
N ALA A 101 6.90 1.82 -0.35
CA ALA A 101 6.10 0.82 -1.04
C ALA A 101 5.56 1.34 -2.38
N VAL A 102 5.08 2.59 -2.43
CA VAL A 102 4.60 3.20 -3.68
C VAL A 102 5.76 3.43 -4.66
N ARG A 103 6.93 3.88 -4.20
CA ARG A 103 8.12 4.01 -5.05
C ARG A 103 8.53 2.68 -5.67
N VAL A 104 8.58 1.61 -4.86
CA VAL A 104 8.87 0.26 -5.34
C VAL A 104 7.82 -0.19 -6.37
N LYS A 105 6.53 0.03 -6.11
CA LYS A 105 5.43 -0.29 -7.05
C LYS A 105 5.61 0.40 -8.41
N CYS A 106 5.93 1.69 -8.40
CA CYS A 106 6.12 2.47 -9.62
C CYS A 106 7.36 1.98 -10.39
N THR A 107 8.49 1.77 -9.71
CA THR A 107 9.70 1.25 -10.36
C THR A 107 9.50 -0.15 -10.93
N LEU A 108 8.82 -1.05 -10.20
CA LEU A 108 8.52 -2.38 -10.70
C LEU A 108 7.65 -2.34 -11.95
N SER A 109 6.62 -1.48 -11.96
CA SER A 109 5.72 -1.33 -13.10
C SER A 109 6.50 -0.94 -14.36
N HIS A 110 7.46 -0.02 -14.23
CA HIS A 110 8.37 0.36 -15.32
C HIS A 110 9.38 -0.74 -15.68
N ALA A 111 9.97 -1.43 -14.69
CA ALA A 111 10.98 -2.46 -14.92
C ALA A 111 10.41 -3.76 -15.53
N MET A 112 9.13 -4.04 -15.30
CA MET A 112 8.39 -5.18 -15.85
C MET A 112 7.87 -4.93 -17.27
N ASN A 113 7.66 -3.66 -17.64
CA ASN A 113 7.26 -3.27 -18.97
C ASN A 113 8.06 -2.03 -19.41
N THR A 114 9.16 -2.24 -20.13
CA THR A 114 10.02 -1.13 -20.59
C THR A 114 9.39 -0.31 -21.72
N ASN A 115 8.28 -0.77 -22.30
CA ASN A 115 7.57 -0.14 -23.42
C ASN A 115 6.17 0.32 -22.99
N LEU A 116 6.03 0.82 -21.75
CA LEU A 116 4.76 1.39 -21.29
C LEU A 116 4.30 2.50 -22.23
N SER A 117 3.01 2.44 -22.59
CA SER A 117 2.35 3.57 -23.23
C SER A 117 2.33 4.78 -22.28
N GLU A 118 2.28 6.00 -22.81
CA GLU A 118 2.15 7.20 -21.96
C GLU A 118 0.96 7.11 -20.99
N PRO A 119 -0.25 6.67 -21.41
CA PRO A 119 -1.36 6.45 -20.48
C PRO A 119 -1.05 5.45 -19.36
N ASP A 120 -0.36 4.35 -19.66
CA ASP A 120 0.00 3.37 -18.63
C ASP A 120 1.10 3.86 -17.71
N PHE A 121 2.06 4.62 -18.21
CA PHE A 121 3.08 5.26 -17.38
C PHE A 121 2.44 6.23 -16.39
N ILE A 122 1.53 7.09 -16.86
CA ILE A 122 0.78 8.01 -16.00
C ILE A 122 0.04 7.22 -14.91
N ARG A 123 -0.75 6.22 -15.30
CA ARG A 123 -1.59 5.44 -14.38
C ARG A 123 -0.80 4.63 -13.36
N LEU A 124 0.28 3.97 -13.79
CA LEU A 124 1.03 3.03 -12.93
C LEU A 124 2.15 3.68 -12.13
N CYS A 125 2.70 4.80 -12.62
CA CYS A 125 3.89 5.43 -12.04
C CYS A 125 3.59 6.82 -11.47
N ARG A 126 2.89 7.66 -12.22
CA ARG A 126 2.67 9.06 -11.83
C ARG A 126 1.51 9.23 -10.86
N GLU A 127 0.34 8.69 -11.18
CA GLU A 127 -0.87 8.81 -10.36
C GLU A 127 -0.67 8.34 -8.90
N PRO A 128 0.01 7.21 -8.62
CA PRO A 128 0.23 6.81 -7.23
C PRO A 128 1.04 7.83 -6.42
N ILE A 129 2.07 8.43 -7.02
CA ILE A 129 2.91 9.46 -6.36
C ILE A 129 2.14 10.77 -6.20
N ASP A 130 1.46 11.23 -7.25
CA ASP A 130 0.62 12.44 -7.20
C ASP A 130 -0.51 12.28 -6.17
N ASN A 131 -1.06 11.07 -6.03
CA ASN A 131 -2.05 10.74 -5.02
C ASN A 131 -1.47 10.84 -3.60
N LEU A 132 -0.30 10.26 -3.32
CA LEU A 132 0.35 10.43 -2.01
C LEU A 132 0.62 11.90 -1.68
N LYS A 133 1.02 12.70 -2.67
CA LYS A 133 1.22 14.14 -2.51
C LYS A 133 -0.09 14.84 -2.14
N ARG A 134 -1.17 14.54 -2.86
CA ARG A 134 -2.52 15.09 -2.59
C ARG A 134 -3.02 14.73 -1.18
N LEU A 135 -2.73 13.53 -0.70
CA LEU A 135 -3.10 13.06 0.64
C LEU A 135 -2.16 13.60 1.75
N GLY A 136 -1.09 14.32 1.40
CA GLY A 136 -0.08 14.78 2.38
C GLY A 136 0.73 13.63 3.00
N LEU A 137 0.78 12.48 2.34
CA LEU A 137 1.48 11.27 2.79
C LEU A 137 2.88 11.13 2.20
N LEU A 138 3.14 11.76 1.05
CA LEU A 138 4.42 11.66 0.38
C LEU A 138 5.54 12.28 1.22
N ILE A 139 6.54 11.49 1.59
CA ILE A 139 7.83 12.02 2.06
C ILE A 139 8.64 12.47 0.82
N PRO A 140 8.94 13.78 0.66
CA PRO A 140 9.63 14.29 -0.52
C PRO A 140 11.12 13.93 -0.48
N GLY A 141 11.71 13.69 -1.66
CA GLY A 141 13.12 13.34 -1.77
C GLY A 141 13.47 11.95 -1.23
N GLY A 142 14.75 11.60 -1.27
CA GLY A 142 15.25 10.28 -0.88
C GLY A 142 15.44 9.34 -2.06
N ASP A 143 16.40 8.43 -1.92
CA ASP A 143 16.72 7.43 -2.92
C ASP A 143 15.61 6.38 -3.03
N MET A 144 15.62 5.64 -4.13
CA MET A 144 14.83 4.42 -4.19
C MET A 144 15.30 3.49 -3.07
N PRO A 145 14.39 2.93 -2.25
CA PRO A 145 14.80 2.04 -1.18
C PRO A 145 15.51 0.82 -1.77
N ASP A 146 16.61 0.42 -1.12
CA ASP A 146 17.25 -0.86 -1.45
C ASP A 146 16.22 -1.98 -1.29
N LEU A 147 16.18 -2.91 -2.24
CA LEU A 147 15.14 -3.94 -2.26
C LEU A 147 15.22 -4.84 -1.03
N ASN A 148 16.41 -5.21 -0.55
CA ASN A 148 16.53 -6.08 0.61
C ASN A 148 16.10 -5.34 1.88
N THR A 149 16.50 -4.07 2.02
CA THR A 149 16.04 -3.22 3.12
C THR A 149 14.52 -3.05 3.10
N PHE A 150 13.94 -2.75 1.94
CA PHE A 150 12.50 -2.63 1.77
C PHE A 150 11.77 -3.91 2.19
N LEU A 151 12.22 -5.08 1.73
CA LEU A 151 11.61 -6.36 2.07
C LEU A 151 11.71 -6.67 3.56
N HIS A 152 12.85 -6.35 4.18
CA HIS A 152 13.03 -6.48 5.62
C HIS A 152 12.06 -5.58 6.38
N ASP A 153 11.98 -4.30 6.01
CA ASP A 153 11.14 -3.32 6.68
C ASP A 153 9.64 -3.62 6.51
N ALA A 154 9.22 -4.02 5.31
CA ALA A 154 7.86 -4.46 5.03
C ALA A 154 7.48 -5.69 5.86
N GLY A 155 8.39 -6.66 5.98
CA GLY A 155 8.22 -7.86 6.80
C GLY A 155 8.09 -7.53 8.29
N THR A 156 9.00 -6.70 8.82
CA THR A 156 8.96 -6.24 10.21
C THR A 156 7.67 -5.48 10.50
N PHE A 157 7.26 -4.59 9.60
CA PHE A 157 6.04 -3.80 9.73
C PHE A 157 4.79 -4.67 9.81
N VAL A 158 4.57 -5.58 8.86
CA VAL A 158 3.36 -6.41 8.85
C VAL A 158 3.29 -7.34 10.06
N GLN A 159 4.42 -7.85 10.55
CA GLN A 159 4.45 -8.68 11.75
C GLN A 159 4.10 -7.86 12.99
N ALA A 160 4.68 -6.68 13.15
CA ALA A 160 4.37 -5.80 14.27
C ALA A 160 2.88 -5.44 14.32
N CYS A 161 2.30 -5.05 13.18
CA CYS A 161 0.87 -4.72 13.10
C CYS A 161 -0.05 -5.91 13.37
N LYS A 162 0.32 -7.12 12.95
CA LYS A 162 -0.45 -8.34 13.25
C LYS A 162 -0.40 -8.69 14.73
N SER A 163 0.79 -8.65 15.35
CA SER A 163 0.94 -8.93 16.78
C SER A 163 0.14 -7.93 17.63
N ASP A 164 0.11 -6.66 17.23
CA ASP A 164 -0.67 -5.63 17.92
C ASP A 164 -2.19 -5.88 17.76
N LEU A 165 -2.66 -6.19 16.54
CA LEU A 165 -4.06 -6.54 16.30
C LEU A 165 -4.50 -7.78 17.10
N ASP A 166 -3.66 -8.82 17.16
CA ASP A 166 -3.95 -10.03 17.92
C ASP A 166 -4.05 -9.73 19.42
N TYR A 167 -3.18 -8.86 19.93
CA TYR A 167 -3.26 -8.37 21.31
C TYR A 167 -4.56 -7.62 21.57
N HIS A 168 -4.99 -6.75 20.66
CA HIS A 168 -6.28 -6.05 20.76
C HIS A 168 -7.49 -6.99 20.77
N ARG A 169 -7.44 -8.08 20.01
CA ARG A 169 -8.52 -9.09 19.94
C ARG A 169 -8.58 -10.03 21.14
N SER A 170 -7.49 -10.12 21.91
CA SER A 170 -7.41 -10.96 23.11
C SER A 170 -7.95 -10.32 24.39
N LYS A 171 -8.31 -9.03 24.32
CA LYS A 171 -8.90 -8.25 25.42
C LYS A 171 -10.42 -8.18 25.29
#